data_AF-A0A7W2R651-F1
#
_entry.id   AF-A0A7W2R651-F1
#
_cell.length_a   1.000
_cell.length_b   1.000
_cell.length_c   1.000
_cell.angle_alpha   90.00
_cell.angle_beta   90.00
_cell.angle_gamma   90.00
#
_symmetry.space_group_name_H-M   'P 1'
#
loop_
_entity.id
_entity.type
_entity.pdbx_description
1 polymer ?
#
loop_
_entity_poly.entity_id
_entity_poly.type
_entity_poly.pdbx_seq_one_letter_code
_entity_poly.pdbx_strand_id
1 'polypeptide(L)'
;MKKIILLIILTFTFNAIAQDGSDIKYVSVSELDNSYVGKMAHLDFYNYSFGGIKLDNKDLTDKVTIELENKKIEFLEHRADNGHNNWFSEQYLESTKFIDGYKIRITMCEIEEITSDFIKVILFLQYKDKNGKLNSEKPNRIEYSFPKKILTEILIRN
;
A
#
# COMPACT_ATOMS: atom_id res chain seq x y z
N MET A 1 -34.20 -39.77 5.31
CA MET A 1 -32.77 -39.71 4.92
C MET A 1 -32.38 -38.41 4.21
N LYS A 2 -32.99 -38.05 3.07
CA LYS A 2 -32.64 -36.81 2.33
C LYS A 2 -32.73 -35.52 3.17
N LYS A 3 -33.74 -35.40 4.06
CA LYS A 3 -33.92 -34.24 4.96
C LYS A 3 -32.86 -34.17 6.08
N ILE A 4 -32.31 -35.31 6.51
CA ILE A 4 -31.28 -35.39 7.56
C ILE A 4 -29.92 -34.98 6.97
N ILE A 5 -29.61 -35.41 5.74
CA ILE A 5 -28.39 -35.03 5.02
C ILE A 5 -28.34 -33.51 4.80
N LEU A 6 -29.48 -32.89 4.43
CA LEU A 6 -29.57 -31.44 4.25
C LEU A 6 -29.32 -30.68 5.56
N LEU A 7 -29.84 -31.17 6.69
CA LEU A 7 -29.63 -30.57 8.01
C LEU A 7 -28.16 -30.65 8.42
N ILE A 8 -27.48 -31.77 8.15
CA ILE A 8 -26.06 -31.95 8.42
C ILE A 8 -25.22 -30.96 7.58
N ILE A 9 -25.49 -30.83 6.28
CA ILE A 9 -24.78 -29.87 5.41
C ILE A 9 -24.96 -28.43 5.91
N LEU A 10 -26.17 -28.05 6.34
CA LEU A 10 -26.43 -26.71 6.87
C LEU A 10 -25.65 -26.44 8.16
N THR A 11 -25.50 -27.43 9.05
CA THR A 11 -24.74 -27.26 10.29
C THR A 11 -23.23 -27.06 10.06
N PHE A 12 -22.67 -27.56 8.96
CA PHE A 12 -21.25 -27.38 8.63
C PHE A 12 -20.94 -26.01 8.00
N THR A 13 -21.90 -25.34 7.36
CA THR A 13 -21.67 -24.04 6.72
C THR A 13 -21.58 -22.86 7.70
N PHE A 14 -22.10 -22.99 8.92
CA PHE A 14 -22.03 -21.92 9.93
C PHE A 14 -20.63 -21.69 10.51
N ASN A 15 -19.73 -22.66 10.37
CA ASN A 15 -18.34 -22.55 10.83
C ASN A 15 -17.37 -22.20 9.69
N ALA A 16 -17.86 -21.81 8.51
CA ALA A 16 -17.03 -21.28 7.45
C ALA A 16 -16.57 -19.87 7.85
N ILE A 17 -15.44 -19.79 8.55
CA ILE A 17 -14.71 -18.55 8.75
C ILE A 17 -14.09 -18.22 7.38
N ALA A 18 -14.50 -17.10 6.78
CA ALA A 18 -13.85 -16.60 5.58
C ALA A 18 -12.37 -16.38 5.89
N GLN A 19 -11.50 -17.04 5.14
CA GLN A 19 -10.06 -16.79 5.23
C GLN A 19 -9.80 -15.42 4.59
N ASP A 20 -9.18 -14.52 5.36
CA ASP A 20 -8.65 -13.27 4.83
C ASP A 20 -7.60 -13.60 3.76
N GLY A 21 -7.84 -13.12 2.54
CA GLY A 21 -6.92 -13.34 1.42
C GLY A 21 -5.65 -12.52 1.54
N SER A 22 -5.58 -11.53 2.42
CA SER A 22 -4.53 -10.50 2.41
C SER A 22 -3.11 -11.06 2.66
N ASP A 23 -2.13 -10.64 1.86
CA ASP A 23 -0.70 -10.95 2.04
C ASP A 23 0.07 -9.80 2.73
N ILE A 24 -0.63 -9.03 3.56
CA ILE A 24 -0.14 -7.82 4.20
C ILE A 24 -0.23 -7.93 5.72
N LYS A 25 0.87 -7.60 6.40
CA LYS A 25 0.89 -7.34 7.83
C LYS A 25 0.91 -5.83 8.08
N TYR A 26 -0.10 -5.34 8.79
CA TYR A 26 -0.16 -3.97 9.26
C TYR A 26 0.67 -3.83 10.54
N VAL A 27 1.52 -2.80 10.57
CA VAL A 27 2.39 -2.51 11.70
C VAL A 27 2.19 -1.03 12.06
N SER A 28 1.81 -0.76 13.30
CA SER A 28 1.71 0.62 13.77
C SER A 28 3.08 1.30 13.73
N VAL A 29 3.13 2.59 13.38
CA VAL A 29 4.38 3.37 13.37
C VAL A 29 5.06 3.39 14.75
N SER A 30 4.29 3.26 15.84
CA SER A 30 4.81 3.17 17.21
C SER A 30 5.51 1.84 17.54
N GLU A 31 5.18 0.79 16.78
CA GLU A 31 5.72 -0.57 16.95
C GLU A 31 6.88 -0.86 16.00
N LEU A 32 7.24 0.11 15.15
CA LEU A 32 8.25 -0.06 14.13
C LEU A 32 9.66 0.01 14.74
N ASP A 33 10.39 -1.09 14.63
CA ASP A 33 11.77 -1.25 15.09
C ASP A 33 12.70 -1.76 13.96
N ASN A 34 13.98 -1.94 14.28
CA ASN A 34 14.99 -2.36 13.30
C ASN A 34 14.78 -3.78 12.73
N SER A 35 13.84 -4.59 13.27
CA SER A 35 13.51 -5.89 12.68
C SER A 35 12.77 -5.78 11.34
N TYR A 36 12.34 -4.58 10.96
CA TYR A 36 11.68 -4.29 9.69
C TYR A 36 12.62 -3.75 8.61
N VAL A 37 13.89 -3.46 8.93
CA VAL A 37 14.90 -3.06 7.94
C VAL A 37 15.10 -4.18 6.91
N GLY A 38 15.19 -3.82 5.64
CA GLY A 38 15.26 -4.71 4.48
C GLY A 38 13.92 -5.30 4.03
N LYS A 39 12.80 -4.98 4.69
CA LYS A 39 11.48 -5.48 4.29
C LYS A 39 10.83 -4.58 3.23
N MET A 40 10.08 -5.23 2.34
CA MET A 40 9.23 -4.56 1.37
C MET A 40 7.94 -4.08 2.06
N ALA A 41 7.62 -2.82 1.86
CA ALA A 41 6.53 -2.14 2.53
C ALA A 41 5.77 -1.17 1.63
N HIS A 42 4.51 -0.90 2.01
CA HIS A 42 3.80 0.32 1.69
C HIS A 42 3.72 1.20 2.94
N LEU A 43 3.75 2.51 2.73
CA LEU A 43 3.59 3.50 3.79
C LEU A 43 2.17 4.05 3.70
N ASP A 44 1.44 4.02 4.81
CA ASP A 44 0.12 4.63 4.92
C ASP A 44 0.24 6.05 5.48
N PHE A 45 -0.52 6.99 4.93
CA PHE A 45 -0.36 8.41 5.22
C PHE A 45 -1.60 9.02 5.86
N TYR A 46 -1.38 9.81 6.92
CA TYR A 46 -2.35 10.66 7.63
C TYR A 46 -3.53 9.96 8.32
N ASN A 47 -4.38 9.24 7.58
CA ASN A 47 -5.62 8.68 8.09
C ASN A 47 -5.53 7.15 8.22
N TYR A 48 -6.25 6.60 9.19
CA TYR A 48 -6.38 5.15 9.35
C TYR A 48 -7.30 4.62 8.24
N SER A 49 -6.83 3.64 7.49
CA SER A 49 -7.46 3.23 6.23
C SER A 49 -7.94 1.77 6.22
N PHE A 50 -7.88 1.08 7.36
CA PHE A 50 -8.39 -0.28 7.51
C PHE A 50 -9.91 -0.38 7.23
N GLY A 51 -10.29 -1.35 6.39
CA GLY A 51 -11.69 -1.78 6.25
C GLY A 51 -12.56 -0.90 5.35
N GLY A 52 -11.98 -0.07 4.48
CA GLY A 52 -12.72 0.58 3.40
C GLY A 52 -13.94 1.39 3.87
N ILE A 53 -13.86 2.09 5.01
CA ILE A 53 -15.00 2.85 5.60
C ILE A 53 -15.61 3.87 4.61
N LYS A 54 -14.92 4.16 3.50
CA LYS A 54 -15.53 4.69 2.28
C LYS A 54 -15.94 3.53 1.36
N LEU A 55 -17.11 2.94 1.62
CA LEU A 55 -17.71 1.80 0.88
C LEU A 55 -17.71 1.90 -0.66
N ASP A 56 -17.45 3.10 -1.23
CA ASP A 56 -17.47 3.37 -2.67
C ASP A 56 -16.14 3.89 -3.26
N ASN A 57 -15.07 4.06 -2.49
CA ASN A 57 -13.82 4.67 -3.00
C ASN A 57 -12.62 3.70 -2.91
N LYS A 58 -12.25 3.13 -4.06
CA LYS A 58 -10.98 2.38 -4.27
C LYS A 58 -9.74 3.27 -4.25
N ASP A 59 -9.93 4.57 -4.39
CA ASP A 59 -8.86 5.57 -4.27
C ASP A 59 -9.00 6.25 -2.91
N LEU A 60 -7.96 6.14 -2.09
CA LEU A 60 -7.89 6.93 -0.87
C LEU A 60 -7.64 8.38 -1.25
N THR A 61 -8.27 9.30 -0.52
CA THR A 61 -8.14 10.74 -0.79
C THR A 61 -6.84 11.32 -0.26
N ASP A 62 -6.05 10.52 0.43
CA ASP A 62 -4.83 10.96 1.08
C ASP A 62 -3.77 11.28 0.03
N LYS A 63 -3.30 12.52 0.11
CA LYS A 63 -2.35 13.11 -0.81
C LYS A 63 -1.03 13.29 -0.10
N VAL A 64 0.01 12.63 -0.59
CA VAL A 64 1.37 12.85 -0.11
C VAL A 64 2.15 13.64 -1.14
N THR A 65 2.92 14.64 -0.69
CA THR A 65 3.86 15.35 -1.56
C THR A 65 5.25 14.78 -1.34
N ILE A 66 5.86 14.30 -2.42
CA ILE A 66 7.21 13.73 -2.44
C ILE A 66 8.06 14.58 -3.38
N GLU A 67 9.26 14.92 -2.93
CA GLU A 67 10.20 15.66 -3.76
C GLU A 67 11.08 14.69 -4.56
N LEU A 68 10.93 14.69 -5.88
CA LEU A 68 11.72 13.88 -6.82
C LEU A 68 12.45 14.82 -7.79
N GLU A 69 13.76 14.66 -7.97
CA GLU A 69 14.57 15.51 -8.87
C GLU A 69 14.36 17.03 -8.64
N ASN A 70 14.28 17.47 -7.37
CA ASN A 70 13.96 18.85 -6.94
C ASN A 70 12.58 19.36 -7.37
N LYS A 71 11.65 18.46 -7.72
CA LYS A 71 10.25 18.78 -8.03
C LYS A 71 9.35 18.18 -6.95
N LYS A 72 8.50 19.02 -6.37
CA LYS A 72 7.44 18.56 -5.46
C LYS A 72 6.29 17.99 -6.26
N ILE A 73 6.04 16.70 -6.10
CA ILE A 73 5.04 15.95 -6.85
C ILE A 73 4.01 15.43 -5.86
N GLU A 74 2.74 15.74 -6.14
CA GLU A 74 1.61 15.23 -5.36
C GLU A 74 1.25 13.83 -5.87
N PHE A 75 1.13 12.88 -4.94
CA PHE A 75 0.71 11.51 -5.19
C PHE A 75 -0.59 11.23 -4.45
N LEU A 76 -1.44 10.41 -5.08
CA LEU A 76 -2.62 9.82 -4.48
C LEU A 76 -2.37 8.34 -4.19
N GLU A 77 -2.93 7.87 -3.09
CA GLU A 77 -2.89 6.46 -2.72
C GLU A 77 -4.01 5.67 -3.40
N HIS A 78 -3.62 4.53 -4.00
CA HIS A 78 -4.53 3.56 -4.57
C HIS A 78 -4.51 2.28 -3.75
N ARG A 79 -5.69 1.79 -3.36
CA ARG A 79 -5.85 0.53 -2.65
C ARG A 79 -6.97 -0.31 -3.24
N ALA A 80 -6.65 -1.55 -3.57
CA ALA A 80 -7.65 -2.55 -3.93
C ALA A 80 -8.13 -3.33 -2.68
N ASP A 81 -8.54 -2.62 -1.63
CA ASP A 81 -9.10 -3.22 -0.42
C ASP A 81 -10.63 -3.28 -0.52
N ASN A 82 -11.20 -4.48 -0.39
CA ASN A 82 -12.65 -4.69 -0.37
C ASN A 82 -13.19 -5.14 1.00
N GLY A 83 -12.39 -5.02 2.06
CA GLY A 83 -12.70 -5.46 3.42
C GLY A 83 -12.54 -6.95 3.66
N HIS A 84 -12.30 -7.75 2.61
CA HIS A 84 -12.10 -9.20 2.69
C HIS A 84 -10.79 -9.68 2.06
N ASN A 85 -10.30 -8.95 1.05
CA ASN A 85 -9.06 -9.19 0.34
C ASN A 85 -8.32 -7.87 0.19
N ASN A 86 -7.05 -7.83 0.60
CA ASN A 86 -6.15 -6.73 0.34
C ASN A 86 -4.76 -7.26 -0.03
N TRP A 87 -4.37 -7.08 -1.29
CA TRP A 87 -3.12 -7.62 -1.84
C TRP A 87 -2.04 -6.55 -1.93
N PHE A 88 -0.84 -6.87 -1.44
CA PHE A 88 0.32 -5.96 -1.44
C PHE A 88 0.60 -5.45 -2.85
N SER A 89 0.55 -6.33 -3.86
CA SER A 89 0.83 -5.97 -5.25
C SER A 89 -0.19 -5.04 -5.91
N GLU A 90 -1.37 -4.87 -5.30
CA GLU A 90 -2.44 -4.04 -5.84
C GLU A 90 -2.49 -2.65 -5.21
N GLN A 91 -1.54 -2.34 -4.33
CA GLN A 91 -1.39 -1.01 -3.73
C GLN A 91 -0.28 -0.23 -4.42
N TYR A 92 -0.45 1.08 -4.52
CA TYR A 92 0.60 1.98 -5.01
C TYR A 92 0.23 3.44 -4.74
N LEU A 93 1.24 4.32 -4.82
CA LEU A 93 1.02 5.75 -4.97
C LEU A 93 1.13 6.14 -6.43
N GLU A 94 0.27 7.04 -6.92
CA GLU A 94 0.37 7.55 -8.27
C GLU A 94 0.27 9.08 -8.31
N SER A 95 1.18 9.70 -9.06
CA SER A 95 1.22 11.16 -9.25
C SER A 95 -0.13 11.68 -9.75
N THR A 96 -0.62 12.81 -9.24
CA THR A 96 -1.94 13.32 -9.64
C THR A 96 -1.94 13.90 -11.05
N LYS A 97 -0.78 14.33 -11.55
CA LYS A 97 -0.58 14.92 -12.88
C LYS A 97 0.59 14.25 -13.61
N PHE A 98 0.63 14.39 -14.93
CA PHE A 98 1.81 14.03 -15.71
C PHE A 98 2.94 15.03 -15.42
N ILE A 99 4.13 14.50 -15.13
CA ILE A 99 5.36 15.25 -14.90
C ILE A 99 6.32 14.89 -16.03
N ASP A 100 6.74 15.89 -16.80
CA ASP A 100 7.61 15.71 -17.98
C ASP A 100 7.11 14.65 -18.97
N GLY A 101 5.78 14.55 -19.13
CA GLY A 101 5.14 13.58 -20.03
C GLY A 101 4.88 12.19 -19.42
N TYR A 102 5.19 11.98 -18.14
CA TYR A 102 5.01 10.70 -17.46
C TYR A 102 4.05 10.77 -16.28
N LYS A 103 3.22 9.74 -16.13
CA LYS A 103 2.55 9.39 -14.88
C LYS A 103 3.54 8.57 -14.06
N ILE A 104 3.89 9.08 -12.87
CA ILE A 104 4.82 8.42 -11.96
C ILE A 104 4.03 7.59 -10.96
N ARG A 105 4.44 6.33 -10.78
CA ARG A 105 3.87 5.41 -9.80
C ARG A 105 4.96 4.92 -8.87
N ILE A 106 4.72 4.97 -7.57
CA ILE A 106 5.55 4.33 -6.55
C ILE A 106 4.87 3.03 -6.18
N THR A 107 5.46 1.91 -6.57
CA THR A 107 4.82 0.59 -6.46
C THR A 107 5.03 -0.08 -5.13
N MET A 108 6.06 0.31 -4.38
CA MET A 108 6.39 -0.16 -3.03
C MET A 108 7.65 0.59 -2.55
N CYS A 109 8.09 0.31 -1.34
CA CYS A 109 9.38 0.73 -0.83
C CYS A 109 10.10 -0.38 -0.06
N GLU A 110 11.40 -0.26 0.10
CA GLU A 110 12.22 -1.09 0.99
C GLU A 110 12.70 -0.23 2.17
N ILE A 111 12.55 -0.71 3.40
CA ILE A 111 12.94 0.04 4.60
C ILE A 111 14.46 -0.05 4.80
N GLU A 112 15.15 1.07 4.77
CA GLU A 112 16.61 1.13 4.97
C GLU A 112 16.99 1.45 6.42
N GLU A 113 16.26 2.37 7.05
CA GLU A 113 16.59 2.86 8.37
C GLU A 113 15.33 3.33 9.09
N ILE A 114 15.26 3.06 10.40
CA ILE A 114 14.18 3.51 11.26
C ILE A 114 14.79 4.25 12.45
N THR A 115 14.38 5.50 12.64
CA THR A 115 14.77 6.30 13.80
C THR A 115 13.54 6.70 14.60
N SER A 116 13.73 7.51 15.65
CA SER A 116 12.61 8.09 16.42
C SER A 116 11.72 8.98 15.57
N ASP A 117 12.31 9.70 14.61
CA ASP A 117 11.65 10.81 13.92
C ASP A 117 11.31 10.52 12.45
N PHE A 118 12.05 9.61 11.81
CA PHE A 118 11.90 9.31 10.40
C PHE A 118 12.04 7.82 10.07
N ILE A 119 11.58 7.47 8.88
CA ILE A 119 11.88 6.20 8.22
C ILE A 119 12.55 6.55 6.89
N LYS A 120 13.74 6.00 6.68
CA LYS A 120 14.44 6.07 5.39
C LYS A 120 14.07 4.83 4.59
N VAL A 121 13.73 5.04 3.32
CA VAL A 121 13.31 3.96 2.41
C VAL A 121 13.93 4.12 1.03
N ILE A 122 14.00 3.02 0.28
CA ILE A 122 14.18 3.03 -1.17
C ILE A 122 12.80 2.89 -1.83
N LEU A 123 12.34 3.94 -2.51
CA LEU A 123 11.10 3.93 -3.27
C LEU A 123 11.30 3.27 -4.63
N PHE A 124 10.39 2.37 -5.02
CA PHE A 124 10.39 1.71 -6.34
C PHE A 124 9.46 2.46 -7.29
N LEU A 125 10.03 3.03 -8.35
CA LEU A 125 9.36 3.96 -9.25
C LEU A 125 9.08 3.31 -10.61
N GLN A 126 7.92 3.64 -11.19
CA GLN A 126 7.57 3.38 -12.58
C GLN A 126 7.16 4.70 -13.25
N TYR A 127 7.70 4.96 -14.43
CA TYR A 127 7.35 6.10 -15.27
C TYR A 127 6.54 5.59 -16.46
N LYS A 128 5.26 5.93 -16.53
CA LYS A 128 4.36 5.49 -17.60
C LYS A 128 4.02 6.67 -18.51
N ASP A 129 4.21 6.51 -19.81
CA ASP A 129 3.79 7.51 -20.78
C ASP A 129 2.25 7.59 -20.88
N LYS A 130 1.74 8.49 -21.72
CA LYS A 130 0.30 8.66 -21.97
C LYS A 130 -0.41 7.40 -22.52
N ASN A 131 0.34 6.44 -23.07
CA ASN A 131 -0.17 5.17 -23.58
C ASN A 131 0.01 4.02 -22.56
N GLY A 132 0.51 4.32 -21.36
CA GLY A 132 0.80 3.34 -20.32
C GLY A 132 2.12 2.58 -20.51
N LYS A 133 2.96 2.96 -21.50
CA LYS A 133 4.24 2.30 -21.73
C LYS A 133 5.26 2.74 -20.66
N LEU A 134 5.94 1.76 -20.08
CA LEU A 134 7.01 2.01 -19.11
C LEU A 134 8.24 2.62 -19.80
N ASN A 135 8.82 3.65 -19.19
CA ASN A 135 10.14 4.16 -19.51
C ASN A 135 11.19 3.49 -18.61
N SER A 136 12.03 2.63 -19.20
CA SER A 136 13.11 1.91 -18.50
C SER A 136 14.41 2.69 -18.34
N GLU A 137 14.55 3.85 -18.99
CA GLU A 137 15.75 4.70 -18.90
C GLU A 137 15.72 5.62 -17.67
N LYS A 138 14.53 5.91 -17.15
CA LYS A 138 14.36 6.71 -15.92
C LYS A 138 14.74 5.92 -14.67
N PRO A 139 15.29 6.55 -13.62
CA PRO A 139 15.65 5.87 -12.38
C PRO A 139 14.46 5.15 -11.75
N ASN A 140 14.55 3.84 -11.55
CA ASN A 140 13.46 3.04 -10.98
C ASN A 140 13.55 2.90 -9.45
N ARG A 141 14.56 3.50 -8.82
CA ARG A 141 14.79 3.48 -7.38
C ARG A 141 15.30 4.85 -6.91
N ILE A 142 14.80 5.32 -5.78
CA ILE A 142 15.29 6.53 -5.13
C ILE A 142 15.23 6.40 -3.61
N GLU A 143 16.22 6.91 -2.91
CA GLU A 143 16.15 7.03 -1.45
C GLU A 143 15.26 8.21 -1.05
N TYR A 144 14.43 8.01 -0.04
CA TYR A 144 13.60 9.07 0.52
C TYR A 144 13.42 8.88 2.02
N SER A 145 13.29 9.98 2.76
CA SER A 145 13.04 9.96 4.20
C SER A 145 11.67 10.55 4.49
N PHE A 146 10.81 9.74 5.11
CA PHE A 146 9.49 10.18 5.55
C PHE A 146 9.52 10.48 7.06
N PRO A 147 9.01 11.64 7.51
CA PRO A 147 8.86 11.88 8.93
C PRO A 147 7.72 10.99 9.48
N LYS A 148 7.94 10.32 10.61
CA LYS A 148 6.95 9.40 11.19
C LYS A 148 5.60 10.06 11.49
N LYS A 149 5.58 11.38 11.73
CA LYS A 149 4.37 12.16 12.02
C LYS A 149 3.31 12.17 10.90
N ILE A 150 3.70 11.87 9.65
CA ILE A 150 2.76 11.81 8.52
C ILE A 150 2.34 10.37 8.19
N LEU A 151 2.87 9.40 8.93
CA LEU A 151 2.64 7.99 8.72
C LEU A 151 1.65 7.47 9.77
N THR A 152 0.72 6.63 9.34
CA THR A 152 -0.25 5.99 10.23
C THR A 152 0.15 4.56 10.54
N GLU A 153 0.38 3.77 9.48
CA GLU A 153 0.76 2.37 9.52
C GLU A 153 1.78 2.07 8.43
N ILE A 154 2.47 0.94 8.61
CA ILE A 154 3.39 0.36 7.63
C ILE A 154 2.82 -1.00 7.24
N LEU A 155 2.54 -1.17 5.95
CA LEU A 155 1.98 -2.38 5.39
C LEU A 155 3.15 -3.22 4.87
N ILE A 156 3.49 -4.28 5.60
CA ILE A 156 4.62 -5.15 5.30
C ILE A 156 4.13 -6.35 4.50
N ARG A 157 4.85 -6.72 3.44
CA ARG A 157 4.58 -7.96 2.72
C ARG A 157 4.90 -9.17 3.60
N ASN A 158 3.94 -10.08 3.77
CA ASN A 158 4.14 -11.35 4.50
C ASN A 158 5.02 -12.35 3.73
#